data_AF-A0A2V5I372-F1
#
_entry.id   AF-A0A2V5I372-F1
#
_cell.length_a   1.000
_cell.length_b   1.000
_cell.length_c   1.000
_cell.angle_alpha   90.00
_cell.angle_beta   90.00
_cell.angle_gamma   90.00
#
_symmetry.space_group_name_H-M   'P 1'
#
loop_
_entity.id
_entity.type
_entity.pdbx_description
1 polymer ?
#
loop_
_entity_poly.entity_id
_entity_poly.type
_entity_poly.pdbx_seq_one_letter_code
_entity_poly.pdbx_strand_id
1 'polypeptide(L)'
;MRQACYDGALGARALHALQLFGNGNGNGATGECRPTYDNQAYTLMCTYCSGTLGIYATHPTRSRSNHKPSHQDASTTTTSTTTTTAADYVMTQIGQWALHGDPDTYQRGVTAYQNARDLTAEYRDSLIKQANERYSAAQDNQGPTSQPNPPDEGGDSSWE
;
A
#
# COMPACT_ATOMS: atom_id res chain seq x y z
N MET A 1 -19.87 6.52 9.78
CA MET A 1 -19.40 5.15 9.47
C MET A 1 -18.94 4.97 8.02
N ARG A 2 -19.72 5.35 7.00
CA ARG A 2 -19.31 5.17 5.58
C ARG A 2 -17.98 5.85 5.21
N GLN A 3 -17.83 7.11 5.60
CA GLN A 3 -16.60 7.89 5.33
C GLN A 3 -15.36 7.24 5.95
N ALA A 4 -15.42 6.86 7.23
CA ALA A 4 -14.31 6.20 7.92
C ALA A 4 -13.90 4.88 7.26
N CYS A 5 -14.87 4.09 6.78
CA CYS A 5 -14.58 2.85 6.06
C CYS A 5 -13.87 3.12 4.73
N TYR A 6 -14.32 4.13 3.99
CA TYR A 6 -13.72 4.50 2.71
C TYR A 6 -12.28 5.01 2.90
N ASP A 7 -12.08 5.94 3.83
CA ASP A 7 -10.76 6.52 4.12
C ASP A 7 -9.80 5.45 4.67
N GLY A 8 -10.30 4.58 5.56
CA GLY A 8 -9.53 3.46 6.10
C GLY A 8 -9.10 2.48 5.01
N ALA A 9 -9.98 2.15 4.07
CA ALA A 9 -9.64 1.28 2.94
C ALA A 9 -8.61 1.92 1.99
N LEU A 10 -8.72 3.23 1.75
CA LEU A 10 -7.76 3.97 0.92
C LEU A 10 -6.38 4.00 1.57
N GLY A 11 -6.30 4.30 2.87
CA GLY A 11 -5.06 4.28 3.64
C GLY A 11 -4.42 2.89 3.67
N ALA A 12 -5.22 1.86 3.94
CA ALA A 12 -4.75 0.47 3.96
C ALA A 12 -4.25 0.03 2.57
N ARG A 13 -4.87 0.50 1.48
CA ARG A 13 -4.39 0.26 0.12
C ARG A 13 -3.03 0.90 -0.13
N ALA A 14 -2.84 2.15 0.29
CA ALA A 14 -1.57 2.84 0.12
C ALA A 14 -0.44 2.14 0.89
N LEU A 15 -0.66 1.77 2.15
CA LEU A 15 0.33 1.07 2.95
C LEU A 15 0.62 -0.34 2.42
N HIS A 16 -0.40 -1.06 1.96
CA HIS A 16 -0.22 -2.37 1.34
C HIS A 16 0.59 -2.26 0.03
N ALA A 17 0.40 -1.20 -0.76
CA ALA A 17 1.22 -0.97 -1.94
C ALA A 17 2.70 -0.75 -1.59
N LEU A 18 2.99 0.00 -0.50
CA LEU A 18 4.36 0.15 0.01
C LEU A 18 4.96 -1.18 0.47
N GLN A 19 4.18 -2.03 1.14
CA GLN A 19 4.63 -3.36 1.56
C GLN A 19 5.03 -4.25 0.39
N LEU A 20 4.30 -4.19 -0.72
CA LEU A 20 4.58 -4.99 -1.92
C LEU A 20 5.65 -4.38 -2.83
N PHE A 21 5.97 -3.09 -2.65
CA PHE A 21 6.92 -2.39 -3.50
C PHE A 21 8.29 -3.08 -3.48
N GLY A 22 8.83 -3.41 -4.65
CA GLY A 22 10.14 -4.05 -4.79
C GLY A 22 10.20 -5.54 -4.40
N ASN A 23 9.12 -6.16 -3.92
CA ASN A 23 9.11 -7.59 -3.56
C ASN A 23 9.10 -8.55 -4.78
N GLY A 24 9.03 -8.01 -5.99
CA GLY A 24 8.86 -8.78 -7.24
C GLY A 24 10.14 -9.18 -7.97
N ASN A 25 11.35 -8.94 -7.45
CA ASN A 25 12.57 -9.27 -8.18
C ASN A 25 13.66 -9.89 -7.29
N GLY A 26 13.84 -11.19 -7.46
CA GLY A 26 15.00 -11.94 -7.01
C GLY A 26 15.11 -13.36 -7.55
N ASN A 27 14.21 -13.82 -8.45
CA ASN A 27 14.46 -14.90 -9.41
C ASN A 27 13.27 -14.98 -10.36
N GLY A 28 13.51 -15.15 -11.67
CA GLY A 28 12.47 -15.35 -12.67
C GLY A 28 11.73 -16.67 -12.50
N ALA A 29 10.89 -16.77 -11.48
CA ALA A 29 9.95 -17.85 -11.31
C ALA A 29 8.54 -17.34 -11.60
N THR A 30 8.09 -17.59 -12.82
CA THR A 30 6.69 -17.87 -13.14
C THR A 30 6.04 -18.69 -12.02
N GLY A 31 5.29 -18.02 -11.15
CA GLY A 31 4.60 -18.69 -10.04
C GLY A 31 4.16 -17.70 -8.97
N GLU A 32 3.03 -17.04 -9.20
CA GLU A 32 2.20 -16.41 -8.16
C GLU A 32 2.98 -15.61 -7.09
N CYS A 33 3.41 -14.38 -7.39
CA CYS A 33 3.64 -13.36 -6.37
C CYS A 33 2.29 -12.98 -5.73
N ARG A 34 1.70 -13.91 -4.99
CA ARG A 34 0.49 -13.66 -4.23
C ARG A 34 0.85 -12.60 -3.20
N PRO A 35 0.13 -11.47 -3.12
CA PRO A 35 0.33 -10.53 -2.03
C PRO A 35 0.25 -11.31 -0.73
N THR A 36 1.33 -11.28 0.03
CA THR A 36 1.34 -11.87 1.37
C THR A 36 0.50 -10.97 2.24
N TYR A 37 -0.71 -11.44 2.55
CA TYR A 37 -1.57 -10.79 3.54
C TYR A 37 -1.06 -11.24 4.92
N ASP A 38 -0.33 -10.37 5.61
CA ASP A 38 0.18 -10.61 6.96
C ASP A 38 -0.90 -10.53 8.06
N ASN A 39 -2.13 -10.22 7.66
CA ASN A 39 -3.29 -10.10 8.53
C ASN A 39 -3.14 -8.99 9.60
N GLN A 40 -2.23 -8.02 9.37
CA GLN A 40 -2.00 -6.90 10.26
C GLN A 40 -2.74 -5.63 9.79
N ALA A 41 -3.11 -4.79 10.77
CA ALA A 41 -3.80 -3.53 10.50
C ALA A 41 -2.85 -2.35 10.71
N TYR A 42 -2.32 -1.81 9.61
CA TYR A 42 -1.44 -0.65 9.63
C TYR A 42 -2.18 0.69 9.56
N THR A 43 -3.49 0.65 9.30
CA THR A 43 -4.33 1.83 9.20
C THR A 43 -5.37 1.82 10.30
N LEU A 44 -5.38 2.87 11.11
CA LEU A 44 -6.42 3.13 12.11
C LEU A 44 -7.24 4.35 11.68
N MET A 45 -8.54 4.28 11.92
CA MET A 45 -9.48 5.37 11.73
C MET A 45 -10.12 5.74 13.06
N CYS A 46 -10.23 7.03 13.32
CA CYS A 46 -10.88 7.55 14.51
C CYS A 46 -12.12 8.34 14.10
N THR A 47 -13.24 8.12 14.78
CA THR A 47 -14.46 8.91 14.58
C THR A 47 -14.90 9.50 15.90
N TYR A 48 -15.34 10.75 15.87
CA TYR A 48 -15.99 11.38 17.03
C TYR A 48 -17.41 11.79 16.63
N CYS A 49 -18.42 11.21 17.27
CA CYS A 49 -19.82 11.48 16.98
C CYS A 49 -20.62 11.46 18.28
N SER A 50 -21.45 12.47 18.52
CA SER A 50 -22.34 12.56 19.69
C SER A 50 -21.63 12.31 21.02
N GLY A 51 -20.44 12.89 21.21
CA GLY A 51 -19.67 12.74 22.44
C GLY A 51 -18.93 11.41 22.57
N THR A 52 -18.97 10.53 21.56
CA THR A 52 -18.33 9.22 21.58
C THR A 52 -17.18 9.15 20.58
N LEU A 53 -16.00 8.79 21.07
CA LEU A 53 -14.84 8.43 20.27
C LEU A 53 -14.90 6.94 19.92
N GLY A 54 -14.75 6.60 18.65
CA GLY A 54 -14.56 5.22 18.18
C GLY A 54 -13.25 5.10 17.41
N ILE A 55 -12.51 4.03 17.65
CA ILE A 55 -11.28 3.70 16.91
C ILE A 55 -11.49 2.37 16.19
N TYR A 56 -11.11 2.34 14.92
CA TYR A 56 -11.29 1.23 14.00
C TYR A 56 -9.97 0.89 13.33
N ALA A 57 -9.66 -0.39 13.21
CA ALA A 57 -8.51 -0.91 12.50
C ALA A 57 -8.93 -1.41 11.11
N THR A 58 -8.20 -1.02 10.07
CA THR A 58 -8.45 -1.49 8.70
C THR A 58 -7.26 -2.32 8.22
N HIS A 59 -7.54 -3.51 7.68
CA HIS A 59 -6.52 -4.41 7.13
C HIS A 59 -6.94 -4.96 5.76
N PRO A 60 -5.98 -5.19 4.86
CA PRO A 60 -6.24 -5.90 3.61
C PRO A 60 -6.46 -7.39 3.89
N THR A 61 -7.37 -7.98 3.13
CA THR A 61 -7.63 -9.41 3.11
C THR A 61 -7.64 -9.89 1.67
N ARG A 62 -7.37 -11.19 1.48
CA ARG A 62 -7.53 -11.82 0.16
C ARG A 62 -8.96 -11.56 -0.33
N SER A 63 -9.11 -11.06 -1.56
CA SER A 63 -10.47 -10.89 -2.08
C SER A 63 -11.21 -12.22 -2.08
N ARG A 64 -12.44 -12.16 -1.57
CA ARG A 64 -13.39 -13.26 -1.56
C ARG A 64 -14.15 -13.35 -2.89
N SER A 65 -13.93 -12.41 -3.80
CA SER A 65 -14.55 -12.46 -5.11
C SER A 65 -13.96 -13.59 -5.94
N ASN A 66 -14.83 -14.49 -6.41
CA ASN A 66 -14.46 -15.62 -7.25
C ASN A 66 -14.18 -15.21 -8.70
N HIS A 67 -14.00 -13.92 -8.97
CA HIS A 67 -13.72 -13.42 -10.31
C HIS A 67 -12.27 -13.77 -10.62
N LYS A 68 -12.04 -14.99 -11.13
CA LYS A 68 -10.79 -15.30 -11.81
C LYS A 68 -10.60 -14.22 -12.88
N PRO A 69 -9.42 -13.60 -13.00
CA PRO A 69 -9.14 -12.80 -14.17
C PRO A 69 -9.29 -13.73 -15.37
N SER A 70 -10.31 -13.49 -16.18
CA SER A 70 -10.51 -14.19 -17.44
C SER A 70 -9.25 -13.98 -18.27
N HIS A 71 -8.61 -15.08 -18.65
CA HIS A 71 -7.51 -15.07 -19.61
C HIS A 71 -8.12 -14.99 -21.03
N GLN A 72 -8.79 -13.89 -21.37
CA GLN A 72 -9.37 -13.51 -22.68
C GLN A 72 -10.23 -12.27 -22.40
N ASP A 73 -10.02 -11.08 -22.96
CA ASP A 73 -9.79 -10.73 -24.36
C ASP A 73 -8.84 -9.53 -24.54
N ALA A 74 -7.93 -9.61 -25.50
CA ALA A 74 -6.97 -8.55 -25.86
C ALA A 74 -7.59 -7.39 -26.66
N SER A 75 -8.89 -7.13 -26.56
CA SER A 75 -9.56 -6.15 -27.41
C SER A 75 -10.76 -5.48 -26.74
N THR A 76 -10.55 -4.84 -25.60
CA THR A 76 -11.36 -3.66 -25.27
C THR A 76 -10.51 -2.71 -24.43
N THR A 77 -10.01 -1.67 -25.09
CA THR A 77 -9.33 -0.54 -24.46
C THR A 77 -10.30 0.19 -23.54
N THR A 78 -10.30 -0.17 -22.27
CA THR A 78 -10.64 0.74 -21.17
C THR A 78 -9.75 0.37 -20.00
N THR A 79 -8.58 1.00 -19.95
CA THR A 79 -7.74 1.27 -18.77
C THR A 79 -7.87 0.26 -17.61
N SER A 80 -7.34 -0.95 -17.79
CA SER A 80 -7.11 -1.89 -16.69
C SER A 80 -5.65 -2.33 -16.68
N THR A 81 -4.75 -1.34 -16.61
CA THR A 81 -3.30 -1.56 -16.47
C THR A 81 -2.94 -1.40 -15.01
N THR A 82 -3.08 -2.47 -14.24
CA THR A 82 -2.23 -2.88 -13.09
C THR A 82 -2.86 -4.18 -12.59
N THR A 83 -2.16 -5.30 -12.67
CA THR A 83 -2.57 -6.58 -12.06
C THR A 83 -2.48 -6.46 -10.54
N THR A 84 -3.30 -5.60 -9.93
CA THR A 84 -3.51 -5.57 -8.49
C THR A 84 -4.38 -6.78 -8.18
N THR A 85 -3.78 -7.83 -7.63
CA THR A 85 -4.56 -8.91 -7.00
C THR A 85 -5.63 -8.27 -6.13
N ALA A 86 -6.90 -8.49 -6.45
CA ALA A 86 -8.00 -7.84 -5.75
C ALA A 86 -7.86 -8.11 -4.25
N ALA A 87 -7.73 -7.04 -3.45
CA ALA A 87 -7.74 -7.10 -2.00
C ALA A 87 -9.05 -6.50 -1.50
N ASP A 88 -9.72 -7.20 -0.60
CA ASP A 88 -10.87 -6.66 0.13
C ASP A 88 -10.35 -5.99 1.41
N TYR A 89 -10.96 -4.90 1.85
CA TYR A 89 -10.55 -4.19 3.06
C TYR A 89 -11.61 -4.35 4.15
N VAL A 90 -11.19 -4.86 5.30
CA VAL A 90 -12.06 -5.10 6.45
C VAL A 90 -11.74 -4.07 7.52
N MET A 91 -12.77 -3.36 7.97
CA MET A 91 -12.69 -2.41 9.08
C MET A 91 -13.30 -3.05 10.34
N THR A 92 -12.50 -3.13 11.41
CA THR A 92 -12.88 -3.72 12.69
C THR A 92 -12.84 -2.65 13.77
N GLN A 93 -13.91 -2.52 14.57
CA GLN A 93 -13.89 -1.62 15.72
C GLN A 93 -13.00 -2.21 16.83
N ILE A 94 -12.03 -1.44 17.30
CA ILE A 94 -11.08 -1.87 18.35
C ILE A 94 -11.28 -1.16 19.68
N GLY A 95 -12.05 -0.07 19.71
CA GLY A 95 -12.39 0.62 20.95
C GLY A 95 -13.44 1.71 20.78
N GLN A 96 -14.12 2.03 21.87
CA GLN A 96 -15.10 3.11 21.93
C GLN A 96 -15.16 3.71 23.35
N TRP A 97 -15.18 5.03 23.44
CA TRP A 97 -15.16 5.78 24.70
C TRP A 97 -16.15 6.95 24.63
N ALA A 98 -17.00 7.08 25.63
CA ALA A 98 -17.78 8.30 25.84
C ALA A 98 -16.87 9.36 26.46
N LEU A 99 -16.64 10.47 25.74
CA LEU A 99 -15.77 11.55 26.18
C LEU A 99 -16.52 12.60 27.02
N HIS A 100 -17.67 12.24 27.58
CA HIS A 100 -18.47 13.11 28.43
C HIS A 100 -18.88 12.39 29.72
N GLY A 101 -19.11 13.16 30.79
CA GLY A 101 -19.67 12.67 32.06
C GLY A 101 -18.69 11.93 32.98
N ASP A 102 -17.80 11.11 32.44
CA ASP A 102 -16.83 10.32 33.22
C ASP A 102 -15.37 10.71 32.91
N PRO A 103 -14.63 11.31 33.86
CA PRO A 103 -13.23 11.68 33.68
C PRO A 103 -12.31 10.51 33.33
N ASP A 104 -12.57 9.33 33.88
CA ASP A 104 -11.71 8.16 33.67
C ASP A 104 -11.84 7.63 32.23
N THR A 105 -13.07 7.52 31.72
CA THR A 105 -13.33 7.15 30.32
C THR A 105 -12.80 8.19 29.35
N TYR A 106 -12.89 9.48 29.70
CA TYR A 106 -12.29 10.56 28.92
C TYR A 106 -10.77 10.36 28.80
N GLN A 107 -10.07 10.19 29.92
CA GLN A 107 -8.62 10.01 29.93
C GLN A 107 -8.22 8.79 29.11
N ARG A 108 -8.87 7.63 29.33
CA ARG A 108 -8.60 6.41 28.55
C ARG A 108 -8.81 6.61 27.05
N GLY A 109 -9.89 7.29 26.65
CA GLY A 109 -10.19 7.54 25.25
C GLY A 109 -9.16 8.47 24.59
N VAL A 110 -8.78 9.56 25.24
CA VAL A 110 -7.77 10.50 24.73
C VAL A 110 -6.41 9.81 24.62
N THR A 111 -6.00 9.04 25.64
CA THR A 111 -4.75 8.27 25.59
C THR A 111 -4.77 7.25 24.46
N ALA A 112 -5.86 6.49 24.29
CA ALA A 112 -5.99 5.53 23.21
C ALA A 112 -5.89 6.19 21.82
N TYR A 113 -6.49 7.37 21.65
CA TYR A 113 -6.38 8.16 20.42
C TYR A 113 -4.95 8.62 20.13
N GLN A 114 -4.24 9.13 21.14
CA GLN A 114 -2.85 9.57 20.99
C GLN A 114 -1.94 8.39 20.63
N ASN A 115 -2.04 7.28 21.37
CA ASN A 115 -1.28 6.06 21.09
C ASN A 115 -1.58 5.51 19.69
N ALA A 116 -2.83 5.55 19.24
CA ALA A 116 -3.20 5.13 17.89
C ALA A 116 -2.54 6.01 16.82
N ARG A 117 -2.48 7.34 17.03
CA ARG A 117 -1.80 8.26 16.11
C ARG A 117 -0.31 7.96 16.03
N ASP A 118 0.34 7.80 17.18
CA ASP A 118 1.79 7.54 17.23
C ASP A 118 2.12 6.21 16.56
N LEU A 119 1.37 5.15 16.90
CA LEU A 119 1.54 3.83 16.30
C LEU A 119 1.38 3.84 14.78
N THR A 120 0.35 4.52 14.26
CA THR A 120 0.15 4.61 12.81
C THR A 120 1.22 5.44 12.10
N ALA A 121 1.80 6.44 12.77
CA ALA A 121 2.94 7.18 12.24
C ALA A 121 4.17 6.27 12.14
N GLU A 122 4.48 5.50 13.19
CA GLU A 122 5.59 4.54 13.19
C GLU A 122 5.44 3.51 12.06
N TYR A 123 4.24 2.95 11.88
CA TYR A 123 3.97 2.00 10.80
C TYR A 123 4.18 2.62 9.42
N ARG A 124 3.62 3.80 9.17
CA ARG A 124 3.78 4.48 7.89
C ARG A 124 5.25 4.78 7.61
N ASP A 125 5.96 5.34 8.58
CA ASP A 125 7.33 5.78 8.39
C ASP A 125 8.27 4.58 8.18
N SER A 126 8.04 3.47 8.91
CA SER A 126 8.74 2.21 8.70
C SER A 126 8.50 1.62 7.30
N LEU A 127 7.25 1.61 6.82
CA LEU A 127 6.92 1.08 5.50
C LEU A 127 7.48 1.95 4.37
N ILE A 128 7.45 3.28 4.50
CA ILE A 128 8.08 4.20 3.56
C ILE A 128 9.59 3.95 3.52
N LYS A 129 10.24 3.83 4.69
CA LYS A 129 11.67 3.57 4.77
C LYS A 129 12.04 2.27 4.05
N GLN A 130 11.34 1.17 4.33
CA GLN A 130 11.56 -0.11 3.67
C GLN A 130 11.37 -0.04 2.14
N ALA A 131 10.34 0.66 1.66
CA ALA A 131 10.11 0.84 0.24
C ALA A 131 11.25 1.64 -0.42
N ASN A 132 11.72 2.69 0.23
CA ASN A 132 12.86 3.49 -0.25
C ASN A 132 14.16 2.69 -0.28
N GLU A 133 14.43 1.87 0.75
CA GLU A 133 15.60 0.99 0.78
C GLU A 133 15.59 -0.01 -0.39
N ARG A 134 14.42 -0.59 -0.70
CA ARG A 134 14.26 -1.48 -1.87
C ARG A 134 14.44 -0.74 -3.19
N TYR A 135 13.99 0.50 -3.27
CA TYR A 135 14.21 1.35 -4.45
C TYR A 135 15.71 1.60 -4.68
N SER A 136 16.44 2.01 -3.64
CA SER A 136 17.88 2.24 -3.72
C SER A 136 18.65 0.98 -4.10
N ALA A 137 18.32 -0.17 -3.49
CA ALA A 137 18.96 -1.45 -3.84
C ALA A 137 18.71 -1.87 -5.29
N ALA A 138 17.52 -1.58 -5.84
CA ALA A 138 17.23 -1.83 -7.24
C ALA A 138 18.01 -0.90 -8.20
N GLN A 139 18.23 0.36 -7.81
CA GLN A 139 19.06 1.31 -8.55
C GLN A 139 20.54 0.88 -8.55
N ASP A 140 21.08 0.48 -7.39
CA ASP A 140 22.48 0.06 -7.27
C ASP A 140 22.79 -1.20 -8.11
N ASN A 141 21.81 -2.11 -8.26
CA ASN A 141 21.93 -3.30 -9.10
C ASN A 141 21.81 -3.01 -10.61
N GLN A 142 21.26 -1.85 -10.99
CA GLN A 142 21.27 -1.34 -12.36
C GLN A 142 22.53 -0.47 -12.53
N GLY A 143 23.70 -1.12 -12.69
CA GLY A 143 24.97 -0.43 -12.98
C GLY A 143 24.86 0.58 -14.16
N PRO A 144 25.83 1.50 -14.32
CA PRO A 144 25.66 2.69 -15.14
C PRO A 144 25.18 2.35 -16.54
N THR A 145 24.00 2.86 -16.87
CA THR A 145 23.38 2.81 -18.21
C THR A 145 24.44 3.08 -19.25
N SER A 146 24.80 2.09 -20.06
CA SER A 146 25.70 2.28 -21.20
C SER A 146 25.11 3.41 -22.05
N GLN A 147 25.84 4.52 -22.19
CA GLN A 147 25.47 5.57 -23.14
C GLN A 147 25.26 4.91 -24.51
N PRO A 148 24.22 5.32 -25.27
CA PRO A 148 24.14 4.94 -26.68
C PRO A 148 25.43 5.40 -27.35
N ASN A 149 26.16 4.47 -27.98
CA ASN A 149 27.30 4.86 -28.82
C ASN A 149 26.81 5.89 -29.84
N PRO A 150 27.58 6.97 -30.10
CA PRO A 150 27.24 7.90 -31.15
C PRO A 150 27.08 7.14 -32.48
N PRO A 151 26.15 7.57 -33.35
CA PRO A 151 25.94 6.91 -34.62
C PRO A 151 27.26 6.83 -35.39
N ASP A 152 27.51 5.65 -35.96
CA ASP A 152 28.65 5.34 -36.80
C ASP A 152 28.67 6.35 -37.96
N GLU A 153 29.47 7.41 -37.83
CA GLU A 153 29.85 8.27 -38.96
C GLU A 153 30.77 7.43 -39.84
N GLY A 154 30.12 6.61 -40.67
CA GLY A 154 30.76 5.88 -41.74
C GLY A 154 31.62 6.84 -42.54
N GLY A 155 32.93 6.64 -42.46
CA GLY A 155 33.90 7.36 -43.25
C GLY A 155 33.63 7.11 -44.72
N ASP A 156 33.05 8.08 -45.41
CA ASP A 156 33.15 8.16 -46.85
C ASP A 156 34.37 9.02 -47.19
N SER A 157 35.47 8.32 -47.47
CA SER A 157 36.67 8.90 -48.07
C SER A 157 36.74 8.44 -49.52
N SER A 158 36.05 9.15 -50.40
CA SER A 158 36.33 9.22 -51.84
C SER A 158 35.39 10.22 -52.47
N TRP A 159 35.91 11.29 -53.04
CA TRP A 159 36.04 11.48 -54.49
C TRP A 159 36.80 12.78 -54.76
N GLU A 160 37.91 12.62 -55.48
CA GLU A 160 38.65 13.61 -56.29
C GLU A 160 39.50 14.71 -55.60
#